data_AF-A0A699JW19-F1
#
_entry.id   AF-A0A699JW19-F1
#
_cell.length_a   1.000
_cell.length_b   1.000
_cell.length_c   1.000
_cell.angle_alpha   90.00
_cell.angle_beta   90.00
_cell.angle_gamma   90.00
#
_symmetry.space_group_name_H-M   'P 1'
#
loop_
_entity.id
_entity.type
_entity.pdbx_description
1 polymer ?
#
loop_
_entity_poly.entity_id
_entity_poly.type
_entity_poly.pdbx_seq_one_letter_code
_entity_poly.pdbx_strand_id
1 'polypeptide(L)'
;MYENFSAPSTESLDSIFNRLQKIVSQLAILGENISQKDLNLKFLRSLPSEWNTHVVVWRNKPDLGTMSFDDLYNNFKIVEQEIKETTNSSSRSSSQNMAFVSSPSSTNEVNIAYGVSTANTQVSPTST
;
A
#
# COMPACT_ATOMS: atom_id res chain seq x y z
N MET A 1 -31.68 -17.91 13.68
CA MET A 1 -30.64 -17.05 13.08
C MET A 1 -29.32 -17.71 13.41
N TYR A 2 -28.70 -18.42 12.45
CA TYR A 2 -27.43 -19.10 12.69
C TYR A 2 -26.31 -18.07 12.58
N GLU A 3 -25.61 -17.84 13.70
CA GLU A 3 -24.35 -17.12 13.72
C GLU A 3 -23.33 -17.93 12.90
N ASN A 4 -23.02 -17.47 11.70
CA ASN A 4 -21.88 -17.96 10.96
C ASN A 4 -20.62 -17.54 11.72
N PHE A 5 -20.08 -18.47 12.50
CA PHE A 5 -18.69 -18.43 12.93
C PHE A 5 -17.81 -18.42 11.69
N SER A 6 -17.48 -17.22 11.20
CA SER A 6 -16.42 -17.01 10.23
C SER A 6 -15.10 -17.29 10.94
N ALA A 7 -14.76 -18.57 11.07
CA ALA A 7 -13.42 -18.98 11.45
C ALA A 7 -12.44 -18.41 10.40
N PRO A 8 -11.38 -17.69 10.79
CA PRO A 8 -10.33 -17.32 9.86
C PRO A 8 -9.56 -18.60 9.52
N SER A 9 -10.00 -19.30 8.47
CA SER A 9 -9.27 -20.43 7.89
C SER A 9 -8.42 -19.98 6.70
N THR A 10 -7.86 -18.76 6.78
CA THR A 10 -6.85 -18.32 5.81
C THR A 10 -5.49 -18.76 6.34
N GLU A 11 -5.09 -19.98 5.99
CA GLU A 11 -3.74 -20.46 6.25
C GLU A 11 -2.71 -19.49 5.63
N SER A 12 -1.71 -19.07 6.40
CA SER A 12 -0.68 -18.14 5.92
C SER A 12 0.36 -18.84 5.03
N LEU A 13 1.09 -18.06 4.22
CA LEU A 13 2.22 -18.57 3.44
C LEU A 13 3.21 -19.36 4.30
N ASP A 14 3.59 -18.81 5.46
CA ASP A 14 4.50 -19.44 6.43
C ASP A 14 3.97 -20.81 6.91
N SER A 15 2.67 -20.91 7.19
CA SER A 15 2.05 -22.18 7.63
C SER A 15 2.09 -23.24 6.53
N ILE A 16 1.74 -22.86 5.30
CA ILE A 16 1.76 -23.77 4.14
C ILE A 16 3.19 -24.25 3.86
N PHE A 17 4.16 -23.32 3.91
CA PHE A 17 5.58 -23.62 3.73
C PHE A 17 6.08 -24.62 4.77
N ASN A 18 5.84 -24.35 6.05
CA ASN A 18 6.23 -25.24 7.16
C ASN A 18 5.58 -26.62 7.05
N ARG A 19 4.30 -26.69 6.66
CA ARG A 19 3.60 -27.98 6.48
C ARG A 19 4.22 -28.80 5.35
N LEU A 20 4.55 -28.17 4.23
CA LEU A 20 5.19 -28.85 3.10
C LEU A 20 6.62 -29.29 3.44
N GLN A 21 7.42 -28.45 4.10
CA GLN A 21 8.75 -28.83 4.61
C GLN A 21 8.68 -30.06 5.51
N LYS A 22 7.71 -30.11 6.43
CA LYS A 22 7.49 -31.28 7.28
C LYS A 22 7.19 -32.54 6.48
N ILE A 23 6.34 -32.46 5.45
CA ILE A 23 6.02 -33.59 4.58
C ILE A 23 7.26 -34.06 3.81
N VAL A 24 8.04 -33.13 3.25
CA VAL A 24 9.29 -33.44 2.54
C VAL A 24 10.27 -34.18 3.45
N SER A 25 10.46 -33.70 4.68
CA SER A 25 11.31 -34.37 5.67
C SER A 25 10.81 -35.77 6.03
N GLN A 26 9.50 -35.97 6.13
CA GLN A 26 8.91 -37.29 6.40
C GLN A 26 9.12 -38.26 5.22
N LEU A 27 8.95 -37.79 3.99
CA LEU A 27 9.19 -38.60 2.78
C LEU A 27 10.67 -39.03 2.70
N ALA A 28 11.59 -38.12 2.99
CA ALA A 28 13.02 -38.41 2.98
C ALA A 28 13.40 -39.54 3.96
N ILE A 29 12.76 -39.59 5.14
CA ILE A 29 12.96 -40.68 6.12
C ILE A 29 12.43 -42.02 5.59
N LEU A 30 11.36 -42.00 4.79
CA LEU A 30 10.79 -43.19 4.15
C LEU A 30 11.56 -43.63 2.89
N GLY A 31 12.62 -42.89 2.51
CA GLY A 31 13.38 -43.15 1.28
C GLY A 31 12.69 -42.64 0.00
N GLU A 32 11.59 -41.91 0.14
CA GLU A 32 10.92 -41.26 -0.98
C GLU A 32 11.46 -39.84 -1.17
N ASN A 33 11.62 -39.42 -2.43
CA ASN A 33 11.96 -38.06 -2.76
C ASN A 33 10.85 -37.43 -3.61
N ILE A 34 10.63 -36.14 -3.41
CA ILE A 34 9.74 -35.34 -4.24
C ILE A 34 10.60 -34.48 -5.17
N SER A 35 10.23 -34.42 -6.44
CA SER A 35 10.90 -33.51 -7.37
C SER A 35 10.65 -32.06 -6.97
N GLN A 36 11.61 -31.18 -7.23
CA GLN A 36 11.48 -29.75 -6.93
C GLN A 36 10.28 -29.13 -7.65
N LYS A 37 10.07 -29.51 -8.91
CA LYS A 37 8.89 -29.12 -9.69
C LYS A 37 7.58 -29.53 -9.00
N ASP A 38 7.47 -30.76 -8.51
CA ASP A 38 6.26 -31.23 -7.85
C ASP A 38 6.02 -30.54 -6.50
N LEU A 39 7.09 -30.31 -5.74
CA LEU A 39 7.03 -29.56 -4.49
C LEU A 39 6.54 -28.11 -4.73
N ASN A 40 7.12 -27.43 -5.72
CA ASN A 40 6.75 -26.08 -6.13
C ASN A 40 5.29 -26.01 -6.59
N LEU A 41 4.84 -26.97 -7.41
CA LEU A 41 3.45 -27.05 -7.86
C LEU A 41 2.46 -27.34 -6.73
N LYS A 42 2.84 -28.17 -5.75
CA LYS A 42 2.03 -28.44 -4.55
C LYS A 42 1.88 -27.20 -3.68
N PHE A 43 2.95 -26.42 -3.52
CA PHE A 43 2.90 -25.13 -2.82
C PHE A 43 1.93 -24.17 -3.50
N LEU A 44 2.11 -23.92 -4.81
CA LEU A 44 1.22 -23.04 -5.58
C LEU A 44 -0.26 -23.50 -5.53
N ARG A 45 -0.52 -24.81 -5.49
CA ARG A 45 -1.89 -25.35 -5.38
C ARG A 45 -2.47 -25.23 -3.97
N SER A 46 -1.62 -25.14 -2.95
CA SER A 46 -2.05 -25.04 -1.54
C SER A 46 -2.31 -23.61 -1.11
N LEU A 47 -1.97 -22.62 -1.95
CA LEU A 47 -2.18 -21.21 -1.63
C LEU A 47 -3.67 -20.85 -1.59
N PRO A 48 -4.07 -19.91 -0.71
CA PRO A 48 -5.41 -19.34 -0.69
C PRO A 48 -5.81 -18.71 -2.03
N SER A 49 -7.12 -18.59 -2.26
CA SER A 49 -7.69 -18.06 -3.51
C SER A 49 -7.24 -16.63 -3.85
N GLU A 50 -6.85 -15.87 -2.84
CA GLU A 50 -6.29 -14.52 -2.91
C GLU A 50 -5.00 -14.48 -3.73
N TRP A 51 -4.28 -15.61 -3.83
CA TRP A 51 -3.06 -15.74 -4.61
C TRP A 51 -3.29 -16.23 -6.05
N ASN A 52 -4.52 -16.48 -6.47
CA ASN A 52 -4.82 -17.11 -7.77
C ASN A 52 -4.14 -16.43 -8.96
N THR A 53 -4.17 -15.09 -9.01
CA THR A 53 -3.51 -14.32 -10.08
C THR A 53 -2.01 -14.58 -10.11
N HIS A 54 -1.35 -14.53 -8.94
CA HIS A 54 0.08 -14.82 -8.83
C HIS A 54 0.39 -16.28 -9.18
N VAL A 55 -0.43 -17.22 -8.73
CA VAL A 55 -0.29 -18.66 -9.06
C VAL A 55 -0.33 -18.91 -10.56
N VAL A 56 -1.26 -18.28 -11.29
CA VAL A 56 -1.35 -18.42 -12.76
C VAL A 56 -0.09 -17.90 -13.44
N VAL A 57 0.41 -16.73 -13.02
CA VAL A 57 1.65 -16.16 -13.57
C VAL A 57 2.84 -17.07 -13.28
N TRP A 58 2.99 -17.53 -12.03
CA TRP A 58 4.08 -18.40 -11.60
C TRP A 58 4.05 -19.78 -12.26
N ARG A 59 2.87 -20.34 -12.54
CA ARG A 59 2.75 -21.62 -13.27
C ARG A 59 3.33 -21.56 -14.69
N ASN A 60 3.37 -20.38 -15.30
CA ASN A 60 3.88 -20.18 -16.65
C ASN A 60 5.38 -19.83 -16.69
N LYS A 61 6.04 -19.71 -15.53
CA LYS A 61 7.47 -19.42 -15.43
C LYS A 61 8.30 -20.63 -15.90
N PRO A 62 9.26 -20.46 -16.83
CA PRO A 62 10.06 -21.56 -17.37
C PRO A 62 11.00 -22.18 -16.33
N ASP A 63 11.43 -21.38 -15.35
CA ASP A 63 12.35 -21.73 -14.26
C ASP A 63 11.65 -22.37 -13.05
N LEU A 64 10.32 -22.46 -13.03
CA LEU A 64 9.56 -22.98 -11.90
C LEU A 64 10.01 -24.39 -11.48
N GLY A 65 10.40 -25.24 -12.43
CA GLY A 65 10.81 -26.62 -12.15
C GLY A 65 12.24 -26.77 -11.61
N THR A 66 13.09 -25.76 -11.83
CA THR A 66 14.51 -25.75 -11.45
C THR A 66 14.81 -24.84 -10.27
N MET A 67 13.88 -23.95 -9.94
CA MET A 67 13.98 -23.01 -8.83
C MET A 67 13.89 -23.73 -7.49
N SER A 68 14.70 -23.32 -6.52
CA SER A 68 14.63 -23.89 -5.18
C SER A 68 13.29 -23.60 -4.51
N PHE A 69 12.88 -24.47 -3.61
CA PHE A 69 11.63 -24.29 -2.89
C PHE A 69 11.68 -23.03 -2.00
N ASP A 70 12.83 -22.77 -1.38
CA ASP A 70 13.08 -21.56 -0.59
C ASP A 70 13.04 -20.31 -1.44
N ASP A 71 13.64 -20.33 -2.63
CA ASP A 71 13.60 -19.19 -3.55
C ASP A 71 12.16 -18.87 -3.95
N LEU A 72 11.37 -19.89 -4.32
CA LEU A 72 9.96 -19.71 -4.67
C LEU A 72 9.20 -19.08 -3.50
N TYR A 73 9.40 -19.60 -2.28
CA TYR A 73 8.78 -19.06 -1.09
C TYR A 73 9.16 -17.59 -0.84
N ASN A 74 10.46 -17.25 -0.91
CA ASN A 74 10.96 -15.89 -0.71
C ASN A 74 10.37 -14.91 -1.72
N ASN A 75 10.18 -15.32 -2.98
CA ASN A 75 9.52 -14.50 -3.99
C ASN A 75 8.07 -14.18 -3.61
N PHE A 76 7.33 -15.16 -3.08
CA PHE A 76 5.97 -14.94 -2.59
C PHE A 76 5.93 -14.04 -1.36
N LYS A 77 6.95 -14.08 -0.49
CA LYS A 77 7.07 -13.15 0.65
C LYS A 77 7.27 -11.70 0.21
N ILE A 78 8.03 -11.46 -0.85
CA ILE A 78 8.18 -10.12 -1.43
C ILE A 78 6.83 -9.60 -1.94
N VAL A 79 6.11 -10.43 -2.70
CA VAL A 79 4.77 -10.07 -3.19
C VAL A 79 3.80 -9.82 -2.03
N GLU A 80 3.86 -10.61 -0.95
CA GLU A 80 3.04 -10.42 0.25
C GLU A 80 3.28 -9.04 0.87
N GLN A 81 4.54 -8.58 0.92
CA GLN A 81 4.89 -7.27 1.43
C GLN A 81 4.37 -6.14 0.54
N GLU A 82 4.55 -6.24 -0.78
CA GLU A 82 4.04 -5.25 -1.74
C GLU A 82 2.52 -5.08 -1.66
N ILE A 83 1.77 -6.17 -1.50
CA ILE A 83 0.31 -6.16 -1.29
C ILE A 83 -0.04 -5.43 0.01
N LYS A 84 0.68 -5.71 1.11
CA LYS A 84 0.45 -5.06 2.41
C LYS A 84 0.72 -3.55 2.35
N GLU A 85 1.82 -3.13 1.71
CA GLU A 85 2.16 -1.71 1.54
C GLU A 85 1.11 -0.96 0.70
N THR A 86 0.60 -1.61 -0.36
CA THR A 86 -0.47 -1.04 -1.20
C THR A 86 -1.76 -0.87 -0.39
N THR A 87 -2.17 -1.91 0.35
CA THR A 87 -3.40 -1.89 1.17
C THR A 87 -3.36 -0.81 2.26
N ASN A 88 -2.20 -0.66 2.91
CA ASN A 88 -1.97 0.37 3.93
C ASN A 88 -2.01 1.79 3.34
N SER A 89 -1.57 1.96 2.09
CA SER A 89 -1.58 3.25 1.40
C SER A 89 -2.99 3.67 0.95
N SER A 90 -3.79 2.72 0.46
CA SER A 90 -5.20 2.95 0.12
C SER A 90 -6.07 3.29 1.33
N SER A 91 -5.77 2.70 2.50
CA SER A 91 -6.44 3.04 3.77
C SER A 91 -6.16 4.48 4.24
N ARG A 92 -5.07 5.11 3.77
CA ARG A 92 -4.71 6.49 4.11
C ARG A 92 -5.33 7.54 3.18
N SER A 93 -6.05 7.11 2.14
CA SER A 93 -6.61 8.00 1.10
C SER A 93 -8.12 8.28 1.27
N SER A 94 -8.82 7.67 2.24
CA SER A 94 -10.27 7.84 2.40
C SER A 94 -10.72 9.03 3.27
N SER A 95 -9.91 10.08 3.44
CA SER A 95 -10.31 11.25 4.24
C SER A 95 -9.65 12.55 3.78
N GLN A 96 -9.92 13.02 2.57
CA GLN A 96 -9.80 14.45 2.25
C GLN A 96 -10.98 14.88 1.39
N ASN A 97 -12.11 15.14 2.06
CA ASN A 97 -13.20 15.94 1.50
C ASN A 97 -12.64 17.33 1.15
N MET A 98 -12.34 17.58 -0.12
CA MET A 98 -12.03 18.92 -0.61
C MET A 98 -13.32 19.74 -0.69
N ALA A 99 -13.73 20.34 0.43
CA ALA A 99 -14.69 21.44 0.41
C ALA A 99 -13.95 22.73 0.01
N PHE A 100 -13.99 23.08 -1.28
CA PHE A 100 -13.52 24.38 -1.78
C PHE A 100 -14.55 25.44 -1.40
N VAL A 101 -14.40 26.02 -0.20
CA VAL A 101 -15.22 27.15 0.24
C VAL A 101 -14.56 28.42 -0.28
N SER A 102 -15.08 28.98 -1.36
CA SER A 102 -14.76 30.35 -1.76
C SER A 102 -15.51 31.31 -0.87
N SER A 103 -14.79 32.09 -0.06
CA SER A 103 -15.36 33.20 0.69
C SER A 103 -15.78 34.33 -0.26
N PRO A 104 -16.99 34.88 -0.17
CA PRO A 104 -17.30 36.13 -0.85
C PRO A 104 -16.58 37.27 -0.14
N SER A 105 -15.71 37.99 -0.88
CA SER A 105 -15.16 39.27 -0.43
C SER A 105 -16.31 40.27 -0.37
N SER A 106 -16.77 40.58 0.84
CA SER A 106 -17.70 41.68 1.09
C SER A 106 -16.96 43.00 0.89
N THR A 107 -17.50 43.82 0.00
CA THR A 107 -17.14 45.20 -0.30
C THR A 107 -17.36 46.14 0.90
N ASN A 108 -16.88 47.39 0.75
CA ASN A 108 -17.20 48.61 1.54
C ASN A 108 -16.21 48.84 2.74
N GLU A 109 -15.50 49.94 3.00
CA GLU A 109 -15.48 51.34 2.53
C GLU A 109 -14.10 51.97 2.86
N VAL A 110 -13.60 52.89 2.02
CA VAL A 110 -12.36 53.66 2.28
C VAL A 110 -12.72 54.91 3.09
N ASN A 111 -12.36 54.93 4.37
CA ASN A 111 -12.47 56.16 5.18
C ASN A 111 -11.19 57.00 5.05
N ILE A 112 -11.32 58.14 4.39
CA ILE A 112 -10.32 59.20 4.25
C ILE A 112 -10.31 60.02 5.55
N ALA A 113 -9.16 60.10 6.22
CA ALA A 113 -8.89 61.16 7.20
C ALA A 113 -7.40 61.52 7.18
N TYR A 114 -7.04 62.52 6.37
CA TYR A 114 -5.74 63.16 6.38
C TYR A 114 -5.64 64.06 7.63
N GLY A 115 -4.88 63.62 8.63
CA GLY A 115 -4.43 64.47 9.72
C GLY A 115 -3.34 65.41 9.23
N VAL A 116 -3.72 66.64 8.85
CA VAL A 116 -2.81 67.73 8.50
C VAL A 116 -2.36 68.43 9.76
N SER A 117 -1.08 68.30 10.11
CA SER A 117 -0.42 69.09 11.15
C SER A 117 0.14 70.38 10.55
N THR A 118 -0.28 71.51 11.12
CA THR A 118 0.11 72.88 10.80
C THR A 118 1.49 73.26 11.38
N ALA A 119 2.32 73.94 10.59
CA ALA A 119 3.28 74.93 11.10
C ALA A 119 3.71 75.93 10.00
N ASN A 120 3.50 77.22 10.26
CA ASN A 120 3.81 78.37 9.42
C ASN A 120 5.33 78.68 9.34
N THR A 121 5.79 79.35 8.27
CA THR A 121 6.29 80.76 8.28
C THR A 121 6.92 81.19 6.93
N GLN A 122 6.23 82.14 6.27
CA GLN A 122 6.67 83.39 5.60
C GLN A 122 8.13 83.59 5.12
N VAL A 123 8.37 83.97 3.84
CA VAL A 123 8.56 85.36 3.30
C VAL A 123 9.00 85.35 1.81
N SER A 124 8.52 86.33 1.03
CA SER A 124 8.84 86.57 -0.40
C SER A 124 9.94 87.63 -0.59
N PRO A 125 10.61 87.64 -1.78
CA PRO A 125 11.05 88.89 -2.41
C PRO A 125 10.68 88.92 -3.92
N THR A 126 9.80 89.86 -4.33
CA THR A 126 10.02 91.14 -5.05
C THR A 126 9.98 91.06 -6.58
N SER A 127 9.28 92.03 -7.19
CA SER A 127 9.40 92.37 -8.62
C SER A 127 9.62 93.87 -8.76
N THR A 128 10.82 94.27 -9.15
CA THR A 128 11.19 94.98 -10.38
C THR A 128 12.64 95.43 -10.25
#